data_AF-B3M630-F1
#
_entry.id   AF-B3M630-F1
#
_cell.length_a   1.000
_cell.length_b   1.000
_cell.length_c   1.000
_cell.angle_alpha   90.00
_cell.angle_beta   90.00
_cell.angle_gamma   90.00
#
_symmetry.space_group_name_H-M   'P 1'
#
loop_
_entity.id
_entity.type
_entity.pdbx_description
1 polymer ?
#
loop_
_entity_poly.entity_id
_entity_poly.type
_entity_poly.pdbx_seq_one_letter_code
_entity_poly.pdbx_strand_id
1 'polypeptide(L)'
;MERILILCILVACGLVSAMAQECQVCQAANDVYCHNKTSYQYCMSGDVFGGVQTCPEGTVCSNTDDVCVANADLSATILDVCADTSCGGCNINTGKYACVSRTQYARCTSQSEIGAVFSCPEDEICIFGALAAYKSICVPACAADFVNMKSTCTNTDYATTTTTAAPTTTPSTTDLQSACSSAATTTSSSYFYTRYTTDTTCGSYIYCETVSGSTVTWKTVFFVCPSGKPYYDSATSRCVATKPSNC
;
A
#
# COMPACT_ATOMS: atom_id res chain seq x y z
N MET A 1 59.81 -15.64 39.25
CA MET A 1 59.86 -15.61 37.78
C MET A 1 58.91 -16.69 37.30
N GLU A 2 57.69 -16.30 36.93
CA GLU A 2 57.19 -16.34 35.54
C GLU A 2 56.61 -17.72 35.20
N ARG A 3 55.38 -17.93 34.73
CA ARG A 3 54.30 -17.07 34.23
C ARG A 3 52.96 -17.82 34.42
N ILE A 4 51.93 -17.06 34.73
CA ILE A 4 50.51 -17.41 34.64
C ILE A 4 50.17 -17.65 33.16
N LEU A 5 49.51 -18.77 32.81
CA LEU A 5 48.81 -18.90 31.52
C LEU A 5 47.34 -19.26 31.75
N ILE A 6 46.49 -18.30 31.43
CA ILE A 6 45.04 -18.26 31.60
C ILE A 6 44.34 -18.90 30.38
N LEU A 7 43.20 -19.54 30.65
CA LEU A 7 42.20 -20.02 29.68
C LEU A 7 41.80 -18.96 28.63
N CYS A 8 41.62 -19.36 27.36
CA CYS A 8 40.68 -18.68 26.45
C CYS A 8 40.05 -19.68 25.48
N ILE A 9 38.82 -20.08 25.79
CA ILE A 9 37.85 -20.64 24.84
C ILE A 9 37.40 -19.49 23.92
N LEU A 10 37.60 -19.61 22.61
CA LEU A 10 37.00 -18.74 21.61
C LEU A 10 36.24 -19.58 20.59
N VAL A 11 35.02 -19.96 20.98
CA VAL A 11 33.94 -20.24 20.02
C VAL A 11 33.43 -18.88 19.55
N ALA A 12 34.09 -18.31 18.54
CA ALA A 12 33.53 -17.20 17.78
C ALA A 12 32.74 -17.82 16.63
N CYS A 13 31.47 -18.12 16.89
CA CYS A 13 30.46 -18.29 15.87
C CYS A 13 30.41 -16.98 15.08
N GLY A 14 31.04 -16.95 13.90
CA GLY A 14 31.02 -15.81 13.02
C GLY A 14 29.57 -15.51 12.65
N LEU A 15 28.97 -14.53 13.32
CA LEU A 15 27.80 -13.87 12.79
C LEU A 15 28.21 -13.31 11.43
N VAL A 16 27.71 -13.92 10.36
CA VAL A 16 27.68 -13.28 9.06
C VAL A 16 26.76 -12.08 9.24
N SER A 17 27.35 -10.93 9.56
CA SER A 17 26.65 -9.66 9.43
C SER A 17 26.33 -9.54 7.94
N ALA A 18 25.05 -9.74 7.59
CA ALA A 18 24.53 -9.31 6.31
C ALA A 18 24.82 -7.81 6.25
N MET A 19 25.86 -7.42 5.51
CA MET A 19 26.14 -6.02 5.24
C MET A 19 24.88 -5.48 4.58
N ALA A 20 24.28 -4.44 5.17
CA ALA A 20 23.15 -3.79 4.53
C ALA A 20 23.60 -3.34 3.14
N GLN A 21 22.93 -3.84 2.10
CA GLN A 21 23.24 -3.50 0.72
C GLN A 21 22.86 -2.03 0.51
N GLU A 22 23.82 -1.18 0.15
CA GLU A 22 23.59 0.25 -0.07
C GLU A 22 23.33 0.51 -1.56
N CYS A 23 22.34 1.36 -1.87
CA CYS A 23 22.10 1.88 -3.21
C CYS A 23 23.13 2.98 -3.55
N GLN A 24 23.35 3.26 -4.84
CA GLN A 24 24.27 4.32 -5.29
C GLN A 24 25.73 4.12 -4.85
N VAL A 25 26.12 2.85 -4.66
CA VAL A 25 27.51 2.44 -4.54
C VAL A 25 27.77 1.30 -5.52
N CYS A 26 29.03 1.13 -5.91
CA CYS A 26 29.44 -0.01 -6.72
C CYS A 26 29.28 -1.30 -5.90
N GLN A 27 28.39 -2.16 -6.34
CA GLN A 27 28.11 -3.42 -5.66
C GLN A 27 29.28 -4.38 -5.85
N ALA A 28 29.77 -4.94 -4.75
CA ALA A 28 30.85 -5.92 -4.79
C ALA A 28 30.44 -7.27 -5.41
N ALA A 29 29.13 -7.53 -5.49
CA ALA A 29 28.61 -8.80 -5.97
C ALA A 29 28.56 -8.90 -7.51
N ASN A 30 28.32 -7.79 -8.20
CA ASN A 30 28.11 -7.79 -9.66
C ASN A 30 28.74 -6.59 -10.39
N ASP A 31 29.57 -5.81 -9.71
CA ASP A 31 30.27 -4.64 -10.26
C ASP A 31 29.32 -3.63 -10.94
N VAL A 32 28.14 -3.42 -10.36
CA VAL A 32 27.16 -2.47 -10.85
C VAL A 32 26.89 -1.36 -9.84
N TYR A 33 26.71 -0.15 -10.35
CA TYR A 33 26.18 1.00 -9.63
C TYR A 33 24.69 1.12 -9.93
N CYS A 34 23.83 0.73 -8.98
CA CYS A 34 22.40 0.96 -9.08
C CYS A 34 22.08 2.43 -8.76
N HIS A 35 21.58 3.18 -9.75
CA HIS A 35 21.14 4.57 -9.56
C HIS A 35 19.76 4.65 -8.90
N ASN A 36 18.90 3.69 -9.24
CA ASN A 36 17.56 3.47 -8.70
C ASN A 36 17.14 2.02 -9.02
N LYS A 37 15.87 1.69 -8.77
CA LYS A 37 15.32 0.34 -9.01
C LYS A 37 15.51 -0.17 -10.43
N THR A 38 15.47 0.67 -11.45
CA THR A 38 15.47 0.21 -12.85
C THR A 38 16.60 0.79 -13.69
N SER A 39 17.50 1.60 -13.14
CA SER A 39 18.63 2.14 -13.90
C SER A 39 19.95 1.93 -13.19
N TYR A 40 20.97 1.60 -13.97
CA TYR A 40 22.27 1.23 -13.45
C TYR A 40 23.40 1.65 -14.38
N GLN A 41 24.63 1.65 -13.88
CA GLN A 41 25.87 1.75 -14.66
C GLN A 41 26.85 0.69 -14.22
N TYR A 42 27.82 0.39 -15.06
CA TYR A 42 28.87 -0.57 -14.70
C TYR A 42 29.93 0.12 -13.84
N CYS A 43 30.58 -0.67 -12.99
CA CYS A 43 31.73 -0.27 -12.20
C CYS A 43 32.96 -1.05 -12.65
N MET A 44 34.11 -0.37 -12.69
CA MET A 44 35.40 -0.99 -12.94
C MET A 44 36.36 -0.50 -11.88
N SER A 45 36.91 -1.41 -11.08
CA SER A 45 37.78 -1.09 -9.95
C SER A 45 37.14 -0.12 -8.93
N GLY A 46 35.82 -0.17 -8.77
CA GLY A 46 35.07 0.70 -7.86
C GLY A 46 34.65 2.05 -8.45
N ASP A 47 35.05 2.37 -9.67
CA ASP A 47 34.67 3.60 -10.37
C ASP A 47 33.57 3.34 -11.40
N VAL A 48 32.58 4.24 -11.47
CA VAL A 48 31.48 4.18 -12.44
C VAL A 48 31.99 4.45 -13.86
N PHE A 49 31.61 3.63 -14.82
CA PHE A 49 32.01 3.80 -16.22
C PHE A 49 30.87 3.50 -17.20
N GLY A 50 30.95 4.10 -18.39
CA GLY A 50 29.98 3.90 -19.47
C GLY A 50 28.67 4.69 -19.30
N GLY A 51 27.72 4.41 -20.20
CA GLY A 51 26.40 5.05 -20.18
C GLY A 51 25.43 4.39 -19.21
N VAL A 52 24.46 5.16 -18.70
CA VAL A 52 23.37 4.63 -17.88
C VAL A 52 22.54 3.63 -18.70
N GLN A 53 22.35 2.44 -18.14
CA GLN A 53 21.51 1.37 -18.66
C GLN A 53 20.19 1.33 -17.90
N THR A 54 19.17 0.73 -18.51
CA THR A 54 17.84 0.56 -17.92
C THR A 54 17.47 -0.91 -17.92
N CYS A 55 17.05 -1.41 -16.76
CA CYS A 55 16.50 -2.73 -16.60
C CYS A 55 15.17 -2.88 -17.36
N PRO A 56 14.91 -4.05 -17.98
CA PRO A 56 13.63 -4.34 -18.61
C PRO A 56 12.43 -4.13 -17.66
N GLU A 57 11.24 -3.90 -18.23
CA GLU A 57 10.01 -3.78 -17.43
C GLU A 57 9.80 -5.02 -16.54
N GLY A 58 9.37 -4.78 -15.30
CA GLY A 58 9.15 -5.84 -14.31
C GLY A 58 10.42 -6.41 -13.66
N THR A 59 11.57 -5.80 -13.93
CA THR A 59 12.85 -6.18 -13.31
C THR A 59 13.49 -5.02 -12.55
N VAL A 60 14.32 -5.35 -11.56
CA VAL A 60 14.96 -4.40 -10.64
C VAL A 60 16.46 -4.65 -10.54
N CYS A 61 17.21 -3.59 -10.26
CA CYS A 61 18.65 -3.61 -10.07
C CYS A 61 18.98 -4.42 -8.82
N SER A 62 19.60 -5.58 -9.03
CA SER A 62 19.76 -6.60 -8.02
C SER A 62 21.18 -6.67 -7.46
N ASN A 63 21.32 -7.37 -6.34
CA ASN A 63 22.61 -7.68 -5.73
C ASN A 63 23.23 -9.00 -6.22
N THR A 64 22.71 -9.58 -7.30
CA THR A 64 23.16 -10.86 -7.86
C THR A 64 23.94 -10.65 -9.16
N ASP A 65 24.65 -11.68 -9.63
CA ASP A 65 25.37 -11.65 -10.91
C ASP A 65 24.48 -11.16 -12.07
N ASP A 66 23.19 -11.49 -12.03
CA ASP A 66 22.18 -10.92 -12.93
C ASP A 66 21.78 -9.52 -12.45
N VAL A 67 22.21 -8.50 -13.18
CA VAL A 67 21.97 -7.09 -12.82
C VAL A 67 20.48 -6.77 -12.67
N CYS A 68 19.63 -7.30 -13.54
CA CYS A 68 18.20 -7.02 -13.55
C CYS A 68 17.42 -8.31 -13.26
N VAL A 69 16.83 -8.39 -12.07
CA VAL A 69 16.07 -9.57 -11.62
C VAL A 69 14.59 -9.24 -11.55
N ALA A 70 13.73 -10.20 -11.88
CA ALA A 70 12.28 -9.99 -11.82
C ALA A 70 11.81 -9.78 -10.37
N ASN A 71 10.81 -8.92 -10.19
CA ASN A 71 10.25 -8.65 -8.85
C ASN A 71 9.76 -9.92 -8.12
N ALA A 72 9.33 -10.95 -8.86
CA ALA A 72 8.85 -12.22 -8.31
C ALA A 72 9.98 -13.10 -7.72
N ASP A 73 11.23 -12.86 -8.11
CA ASP A 73 12.39 -13.66 -7.72
C ASP A 73 13.15 -13.05 -6.53
N LEU A 74 12.70 -11.89 -6.05
CA LEU A 74 13.23 -11.26 -4.85
C LEU A 74 13.00 -12.15 -3.62
N SER A 75 14.01 -12.25 -2.77
CA SER A 75 14.01 -13.10 -1.58
C SER A 75 14.85 -12.47 -0.46
N ALA A 76 15.06 -13.18 0.65
CA ALA A 76 15.94 -12.71 1.71
C ALA A 76 17.41 -12.54 1.26
N THR A 77 17.80 -13.16 0.13
CA THR A 77 19.18 -13.14 -0.41
C THR A 77 19.28 -12.42 -1.75
N ILE A 78 18.19 -12.39 -2.53
CA ILE A 78 18.09 -11.68 -3.81
C ILE A 78 17.34 -10.39 -3.56
N LEU A 79 18.06 -9.28 -3.52
CA LEU A 79 17.56 -8.00 -3.09
C LEU A 79 17.48 -7.05 -4.28
N ASP A 80 16.44 -6.22 -4.30
CA ASP A 80 16.48 -4.94 -5.01
C ASP A 80 17.44 -4.03 -4.23
N VAL A 81 18.60 -3.72 -4.82
CA VAL A 81 19.69 -2.94 -4.19
C VAL A 81 19.23 -1.54 -3.83
N CYS A 82 18.30 -1.01 -4.63
CA CYS A 82 17.66 0.27 -4.42
C CYS A 82 16.21 0.08 -3.95
N ALA A 83 15.93 -1.04 -3.27
CA ALA A 83 14.73 -1.19 -2.49
C ALA A 83 14.76 -0.09 -1.44
N ASP A 84 13.94 0.92 -1.68
CA ASP A 84 13.68 1.94 -0.69
C ASP A 84 12.99 1.26 0.51
N THR A 85 13.77 0.75 1.46
CA THR A 85 13.29 0.12 2.70
C THR A 85 12.42 1.06 3.56
N SER A 86 12.39 2.34 3.19
CA SER A 86 11.58 3.42 3.79
C SER A 86 10.50 3.99 2.85
N CYS A 87 10.51 3.69 1.54
CA CYS A 87 9.42 4.09 0.65
C CYS A 87 8.22 3.15 0.83
N GLY A 88 7.05 3.70 1.08
CA GLY A 88 5.85 2.95 1.44
C GLY A 88 5.91 2.31 2.83
N GLY A 89 7.01 2.49 3.57
CA GLY A 89 7.21 1.96 4.91
C GLY A 89 6.47 2.80 5.95
N CYS A 90 5.16 2.61 6.09
CA CYS A 90 4.41 3.28 7.15
C CYS A 90 4.70 2.66 8.51
N ASN A 91 5.11 3.48 9.48
CA ASN A 91 5.31 3.05 10.86
C ASN A 91 5.01 4.21 11.83
N ILE A 92 3.85 4.15 12.48
CA ILE A 92 3.37 5.18 13.41
C ILE A 92 4.37 5.47 14.56
N ASN A 93 5.21 4.50 14.93
CA ASN A 93 6.19 4.67 16.01
C ASN A 93 7.42 5.48 15.57
N THR A 94 7.74 5.51 14.27
CA THR A 94 8.88 6.27 13.73
C THR A 94 8.44 7.55 13.01
N GLY A 95 7.19 7.62 12.55
CA GLY A 95 6.62 8.81 11.93
C GLY A 95 5.18 8.61 11.49
N LYS A 96 4.35 9.66 11.55
CA LYS A 96 2.94 9.58 11.12
C LYS A 96 2.76 9.64 9.60
N TYR A 97 3.85 9.79 8.85
CA TYR A 97 3.85 9.97 7.40
C TYR A 97 4.94 9.12 6.77
N ALA A 98 4.70 8.65 5.56
CA ALA A 98 5.67 7.92 4.75
C ALA A 98 5.69 8.50 3.33
N CYS A 99 6.86 8.50 2.70
CA CYS A 99 6.93 8.77 1.26
C CYS A 99 6.41 7.55 0.49
N VAL A 100 5.66 7.79 -0.57
CA VAL A 100 5.10 6.72 -1.43
C VAL A 100 5.51 6.87 -2.89
N SER A 101 5.98 8.06 -3.28
CA SER A 101 6.71 8.33 -4.52
C SER A 101 7.70 9.47 -4.30
N ARG A 102 8.46 9.82 -5.34
CA ARG A 102 9.38 10.99 -5.35
C ARG A 102 8.69 12.27 -4.91
N THR A 103 7.42 12.45 -5.24
CA THR A 103 6.66 13.69 -5.00
C THR A 103 5.36 13.43 -4.24
N GLN A 104 5.13 12.21 -3.77
CA GLN A 104 3.91 11.85 -3.04
C GLN A 104 4.23 11.25 -1.68
N TYR A 105 3.40 11.57 -0.71
CA TYR A 105 3.48 11.05 0.65
C TYR A 105 2.10 10.60 1.12
N ALA A 106 2.07 9.75 2.12
CA ALA A 106 0.82 9.31 2.72
C ALA A 106 0.90 9.44 4.23
N ARG A 107 -0.27 9.59 4.85
CA ARG A 107 -0.41 9.50 6.30
C ARG A 107 -0.60 8.05 6.71
N CYS A 108 0.17 7.59 7.69
CA CYS A 108 0.03 6.26 8.23
C CYS A 108 -1.26 6.12 9.05
N THR A 109 -1.96 5.00 8.88
CA THR A 109 -3.09 4.62 9.73
C THR A 109 -2.60 4.12 11.08
N SER A 110 -3.50 3.93 12.03
CA SER A 110 -3.18 3.34 13.35
C SER A 110 -2.66 1.90 13.25
N GLN A 111 -2.80 1.25 12.10
CA GLN A 111 -2.32 -0.11 11.83
C GLN A 111 -0.98 -0.12 11.08
N SER A 112 -0.28 1.02 10.97
CA SER A 112 0.95 1.16 10.19
C SER A 112 0.76 0.88 8.69
N GLU A 113 -0.43 1.14 8.17
CA GLU A 113 -0.74 1.01 6.74
C GLU A 113 -0.71 2.37 6.05
N ILE A 114 -0.55 2.35 4.72
CA ILE A 114 -0.65 3.54 3.88
C ILE A 114 -2.10 4.02 3.84
N GLY A 115 -2.36 5.21 4.38
CA GLY A 115 -3.65 5.88 4.32
C GLY A 115 -3.81 6.74 3.07
N ALA A 116 -4.47 7.89 3.23
CA ALA A 116 -4.63 8.85 2.14
C ALA A 116 -3.27 9.34 1.62
N VAL A 117 -3.13 9.33 0.30
CA VAL A 117 -1.96 9.80 -0.45
C VAL A 117 -2.18 11.27 -0.82
N PHE A 118 -1.13 12.06 -0.67
CA PHE A 118 -1.06 13.47 -0.95
C PHE A 118 0.17 13.74 -1.83
N SER A 119 0.10 14.78 -2.65
CA SER A 119 1.25 15.26 -3.42
C SER A 119 1.96 16.36 -2.65
N CYS A 120 3.28 16.35 -2.70
CA CYS A 120 4.10 17.51 -2.35
C CYS A 120 3.80 18.68 -3.31
N PRO A 121 4.01 19.92 -2.86
CA PRO A 121 3.98 21.10 -3.73
C PRO A 121 4.90 20.99 -4.95
N GLU A 122 4.68 21.85 -5.95
CA GLU A 122 5.59 21.93 -7.11
C GLU A 122 7.03 22.16 -6.66
N ASP A 123 7.96 21.52 -7.37
CA ASP A 123 9.41 21.53 -7.09
C ASP A 123 9.84 20.96 -5.73
N GLU A 124 8.94 20.31 -4.99
CA GLU A 124 9.26 19.60 -3.75
C GLU A 124 9.29 18.08 -3.93
N ILE A 125 10.27 17.46 -3.27
CA ILE A 125 10.44 16.01 -3.23
C ILE A 125 10.17 15.48 -1.82
N CYS A 126 9.64 14.25 -1.75
CA CYS A 126 9.36 13.61 -0.47
C CYS A 126 10.62 13.00 0.13
N ILE A 127 10.97 13.44 1.34
CA ILE A 127 12.13 12.98 2.10
C ILE A 127 11.69 12.66 3.54
N PHE A 128 11.51 11.38 3.86
CA PHE A 128 11.11 10.93 5.20
C PHE A 128 12.09 11.41 6.28
N GLY A 129 13.39 11.38 6.00
CA GLY A 129 14.43 11.86 6.92
C GLY A 129 14.31 13.36 7.27
N ALA A 130 13.72 14.17 6.39
CA ALA A 130 13.51 15.60 6.64
C ALA A 130 12.46 15.84 7.74
N LEU A 131 11.56 14.89 7.99
CA LEU A 131 10.54 15.03 9.03
C LEU A 131 11.16 15.11 10.42
N ALA A 132 12.24 14.36 10.66
CA ALA A 132 12.96 14.41 11.93
C ALA A 132 13.72 15.74 12.10
N ALA A 133 14.47 16.14 11.06
CA ALA A 133 15.39 17.28 11.07
C ALA A 133 14.68 18.65 10.94
N TYR A 134 13.67 18.75 10.09
CA TYR A 134 13.05 20.02 9.68
C TYR A 134 11.54 20.08 9.91
N LYS A 135 10.94 19.00 10.44
CA LYS A 135 9.48 18.88 10.66
C LYS A 135 8.64 19.02 9.38
N SER A 136 9.26 18.87 8.22
CA SER A 136 8.60 18.80 6.91
C SER A 136 8.98 17.50 6.21
N ILE A 137 8.02 16.87 5.53
CA ILE A 137 8.26 15.68 4.71
C ILE A 137 8.49 16.02 3.24
N CYS A 138 7.94 17.15 2.77
CA CYS A 138 8.20 17.70 1.45
C CYS A 138 9.29 18.75 1.57
N VAL A 139 10.32 18.63 0.72
CA VAL A 139 11.50 19.47 0.73
C VAL A 139 11.73 19.99 -0.68
N PRO A 140 11.93 21.31 -0.87
CA PRO A 140 12.31 21.84 -2.17
C PRO A 140 13.54 21.12 -2.72
N ALA A 141 13.49 20.68 -3.98
CA ALA A 141 14.54 19.89 -4.61
C ALA A 141 15.90 20.61 -4.54
N CYS A 142 15.91 21.93 -4.74
CA CYS A 142 17.10 22.77 -4.62
C CYS A 142 17.71 22.77 -3.21
N ALA A 143 16.87 22.79 -2.17
CA ALA A 143 17.31 22.74 -0.79
C ALA A 143 17.85 21.36 -0.44
N ALA A 144 17.16 20.30 -0.90
CA ALA A 144 17.60 18.92 -0.73
C ALA A 144 18.99 18.71 -1.34
N ASP A 145 19.24 19.20 -2.56
CA ASP A 145 20.55 19.10 -3.20
C ASP A 145 21.64 19.87 -2.44
N PHE A 146 21.33 21.06 -1.93
CA PHE A 146 22.27 21.84 -1.13
C PHE A 146 22.71 21.11 0.15
N VAL A 147 21.79 20.41 0.82
CA VAL A 147 22.09 19.63 2.04
C VAL A 147 22.41 18.16 1.75
N ASN A 148 22.62 17.81 0.48
CA ASN A 148 22.86 16.44 0.00
C ASN A 148 21.84 15.40 0.51
N MET A 149 20.57 15.80 0.61
CA MET A 149 19.45 14.91 0.81
C MET A 149 18.86 14.49 -0.54
N LYS A 150 18.22 13.32 -0.56
CA LYS A 150 17.61 12.72 -1.74
C LYS A 150 16.21 12.22 -1.40
N SER A 151 15.37 12.07 -2.43
CA SER A 151 14.01 11.55 -2.24
C SER A 151 14.06 10.17 -1.59
N THR A 152 13.14 9.91 -0.66
CA THR A 152 13.03 8.60 0.01
C THR A 152 12.50 7.51 -0.90
N CYS A 153 11.77 7.91 -1.94
CA CYS A 153 11.26 7.03 -2.96
C CYS A 153 11.96 7.35 -4.28
N THR A 154 12.26 6.32 -5.05
CA THR A 154 12.84 6.45 -6.40
C THR A 154 11.79 6.44 -7.51
N ASN A 155 10.60 5.89 -7.25
CA ASN A 155 9.48 5.85 -8.19
C ASN A 155 8.85 7.23 -8.39
N THR A 156 8.50 7.55 -9.64
CA THR A 156 7.86 8.82 -10.01
C THR A 156 6.43 8.89 -9.48
N ASP A 157 5.67 7.82 -9.70
CA ASP A 157 4.28 7.71 -9.28
C ASP A 157 4.12 6.61 -8.24
N TYR A 158 3.22 6.82 -7.28
CA TYR A 158 2.81 5.76 -6.38
C TYR A 158 1.95 4.75 -7.14
N ALA A 159 2.56 3.63 -7.52
CA ALA A 159 1.84 2.49 -8.07
C ALA A 159 1.15 1.74 -6.92
N THR A 160 -0.12 2.06 -6.68
CA THR A 160 -0.97 1.27 -5.80
C THR A 160 -1.15 -0.13 -6.37
N THR A 161 -0.72 -1.17 -5.66
CA THR A 161 -1.32 -2.53 -5.77
C THR A 161 -2.67 -2.63 -5.06
N THR A 162 -3.26 -1.49 -4.69
CA THR A 162 -4.58 -1.43 -4.09
C THR A 162 -5.62 -1.68 -5.18
N THR A 163 -6.05 -2.93 -5.32
CA THR A 163 -7.41 -3.25 -5.76
C THR A 163 -8.38 -2.73 -4.70
N THR A 164 -8.52 -1.41 -4.62
CA THR A 164 -9.71 -0.81 -4.06
C THR A 164 -10.78 -1.06 -5.10
N ALA A 165 -11.61 -2.08 -4.87
CA ALA A 165 -12.86 -2.23 -5.63
C ALA A 165 -13.54 -0.86 -5.64
N ALA A 166 -13.93 -0.39 -6.83
CA ALA A 166 -14.65 0.86 -6.96
C ALA A 166 -15.77 0.88 -5.90
N PRO A 167 -15.96 1.99 -5.16
CA PRO A 167 -17.07 2.07 -4.22
C PRO A 167 -18.33 1.71 -4.99
N THR A 168 -19.10 0.75 -4.48
CA THR A 168 -20.40 0.39 -5.05
C THR A 168 -21.15 1.69 -5.25
N THR A 169 -21.44 2.07 -6.50
CA THR A 169 -22.18 3.29 -6.80
C THR A 169 -23.46 3.22 -5.98
N THR A 170 -23.59 4.10 -4.99
CA THR A 170 -24.81 4.18 -4.18
C THR A 170 -25.98 4.31 -5.16
N PRO A 171 -26.93 3.36 -5.16
CA PRO A 171 -28.04 3.38 -6.12
C PRO A 171 -28.82 4.70 -6.01
N SER A 172 -29.41 5.13 -7.12
CA SER A 172 -30.22 6.34 -7.09
C SER A 172 -31.41 6.17 -6.14
N THR A 173 -31.90 7.27 -5.57
CA THR A 173 -33.07 7.25 -4.68
C THR A 173 -34.30 6.63 -5.36
N THR A 174 -34.48 6.89 -6.65
CA THR A 174 -35.55 6.32 -7.47
C THR A 174 -35.44 4.80 -7.62
N ASP A 175 -34.22 4.28 -7.80
CA ASP A 175 -34.00 2.82 -7.89
C ASP A 175 -34.33 2.13 -6.57
N LEU A 176 -33.88 2.72 -5.45
CA LEU A 176 -34.15 2.19 -4.11
C LEU A 176 -35.66 2.18 -3.81
N GLN A 177 -36.38 3.25 -4.15
CA GLN A 177 -37.83 3.32 -3.97
C GLN A 177 -38.58 2.28 -4.82
N SER A 178 -38.12 2.05 -6.06
CA SER A 178 -38.68 1.04 -6.95
C SER A 178 -38.44 -0.38 -6.42
N ALA A 179 -37.26 -0.64 -5.86
CA ALA A 179 -36.93 -1.90 -5.21
C ALA A 179 -37.79 -2.15 -3.96
N CYS A 180 -38.00 -1.14 -3.11
CA CYS A 180 -38.92 -1.23 -1.98
C CYS A 180 -40.36 -1.50 -2.42
N SER A 181 -40.83 -0.83 -3.48
CA SER A 181 -42.18 -1.04 -4.01
C SER A 181 -42.38 -2.46 -4.54
N SER A 182 -41.34 -3.02 -5.18
CA SER A 182 -41.38 -4.39 -5.72
C SER A 182 -41.31 -5.47 -4.63
N ALA A 183 -40.63 -5.17 -3.52
CA ALA A 183 -40.50 -6.08 -2.37
C ALA A 183 -41.68 -5.98 -1.39
N ALA A 184 -42.48 -4.91 -1.47
CA ALA A 184 -43.65 -4.73 -0.63
C ALA A 184 -44.74 -5.75 -1.01
N THR A 185 -45.26 -6.43 0.01
CA THR A 185 -46.40 -7.35 -0.10
C THR A 185 -47.57 -6.81 0.70
N THR A 186 -48.77 -7.38 0.54
CA THR A 186 -49.95 -7.01 1.34
C THR A 186 -49.77 -7.25 2.85
N THR A 187 -48.74 -7.99 3.23
CA THR A 187 -48.38 -8.33 4.62
C THR A 187 -47.15 -7.57 5.13
N SER A 188 -46.52 -6.73 4.31
CA SER A 188 -45.36 -5.95 4.73
C SER A 188 -45.77 -4.92 5.79
N SER A 189 -45.05 -4.89 6.91
CA SER A 189 -45.19 -3.84 7.93
C SER A 189 -44.86 -2.45 7.36
N SER A 190 -45.20 -1.39 8.10
CA SER A 190 -44.88 0.01 7.72
C SER A 190 -43.39 0.25 7.49
N TYR A 191 -42.54 -0.65 7.96
CA TYR A 191 -41.14 -0.75 7.56
C TYR A 191 -40.73 -2.20 7.35
N PHE A 192 -39.75 -2.46 6.51
CA PHE A 192 -39.09 -3.75 6.38
C PHE A 192 -37.70 -3.61 5.77
N TYR A 193 -36.92 -4.68 5.82
CA TYR A 193 -35.66 -4.79 5.09
C TYR A 193 -35.82 -5.75 3.93
N THR A 194 -35.20 -5.42 2.80
CA THR A 194 -35.20 -6.29 1.61
C THR A 194 -33.82 -6.32 0.98
N ARG A 195 -33.54 -7.39 0.24
CA ARG A 195 -32.31 -7.49 -0.53
C ARG A 195 -32.32 -6.47 -1.67
N TYR A 196 -31.17 -5.87 -1.96
CA TYR A 196 -31.01 -5.14 -3.21
C TYR A 196 -30.67 -6.12 -4.35
N THR A 197 -31.66 -6.45 -5.18
CA THR A 197 -31.52 -7.50 -6.19
C THR A 197 -30.56 -7.16 -7.33
N THR A 198 -30.32 -5.88 -7.58
CA THR A 198 -29.33 -5.41 -8.56
C THR A 198 -27.90 -5.70 -8.12
N ASP A 199 -27.66 -5.88 -6.81
CA ASP A 199 -26.38 -6.33 -6.30
C ASP A 199 -26.25 -7.86 -6.42
N THR A 200 -25.50 -8.28 -7.43
CA THR A 200 -25.19 -9.69 -7.74
C THR A 200 -24.28 -10.35 -6.70
N THR A 201 -23.61 -9.57 -5.84
CA THR A 201 -22.77 -10.09 -4.75
C THR A 201 -23.59 -10.40 -3.49
N CYS A 202 -24.83 -9.92 -3.43
CA CYS A 202 -25.75 -10.04 -2.29
C CYS A 202 -25.21 -9.45 -0.98
N GLY A 203 -24.24 -8.55 -1.09
CA GLY A 203 -23.66 -7.85 0.04
C GLY A 203 -24.45 -6.63 0.46
N SER A 204 -25.57 -6.31 -0.19
CA SER A 204 -26.35 -5.12 0.10
C SER A 204 -27.84 -5.36 0.27
N TYR A 205 -28.44 -4.48 1.06
CA TYR A 205 -29.84 -4.52 1.42
C TYR A 205 -30.38 -3.11 1.62
N ILE A 206 -31.70 -3.00 1.59
CA ILE A 206 -32.43 -1.74 1.64
C ILE A 206 -33.36 -1.79 2.84
N TYR A 207 -33.32 -0.73 3.65
CA TYR A 207 -34.39 -0.41 4.57
C TYR A 207 -35.47 0.38 3.84
N CYS A 208 -36.71 -0.07 3.95
CA CYS A 208 -37.88 0.52 3.32
C CYS A 208 -38.86 0.93 4.41
N GLU A 209 -39.30 2.18 4.43
CA GLU A 209 -40.32 2.67 5.35
C GLU A 209 -41.38 3.47 4.60
N THR A 210 -42.65 3.16 4.83
CA THR A 210 -43.78 3.89 4.23
C THR A 210 -43.96 5.23 4.92
N VAL A 211 -44.05 6.30 4.14
CA VAL A 211 -44.49 7.61 4.65
C VAL A 211 -46.00 7.69 4.51
N SER A 212 -46.71 7.93 5.62
CA SER A 212 -48.17 8.05 5.64
C SER A 212 -48.65 9.23 4.77
N GLY A 213 -49.44 8.94 3.74
CA GLY A 213 -50.03 9.89 2.80
C GLY A 213 -50.94 9.18 1.79
N SER A 214 -51.63 9.92 0.91
CA SER A 214 -52.57 9.35 -0.08
C SER A 214 -51.90 8.48 -1.16
N THR A 215 -50.57 8.56 -1.29
CA THR A 215 -49.73 7.73 -2.16
C THR A 215 -48.62 7.08 -1.35
N VAL A 216 -48.42 5.77 -1.53
CA VAL A 216 -47.35 5.03 -0.84
C VAL A 216 -46.01 5.53 -1.37
N THR A 217 -45.31 6.31 -0.56
CA THR A 217 -43.95 6.78 -0.85
C THR A 217 -42.99 6.12 0.11
N TRP A 218 -41.89 5.56 -0.41
CA TRP A 218 -40.87 4.89 0.38
C TRP A 218 -39.74 5.85 0.78
N LYS A 219 -39.45 5.90 2.08
CA LYS A 219 -38.17 6.38 2.59
C LYS A 219 -37.20 5.21 2.58
N THR A 220 -36.04 5.38 1.95
CA THR A 220 -35.09 4.29 1.72
C THR A 220 -33.72 4.61 2.30
N VAL A 221 -33.06 3.57 2.80
CA VAL A 221 -31.64 3.64 3.19
C VAL A 221 -30.94 2.41 2.64
N PHE A 222 -29.85 2.63 1.91
CA PHE A 222 -29.01 1.56 1.36
C PHE A 222 -27.93 1.18 2.38
N PHE A 223 -27.78 -0.13 2.59
CA PHE A 223 -26.80 -0.70 3.51
C PHE A 223 -25.95 -1.76 2.82
N VAL A 224 -24.71 -1.90 3.30
CA VAL A 224 -23.76 -2.93 2.88
C VAL A 224 -23.40 -3.79 4.09
N CYS A 225 -23.37 -5.10 3.90
CA CYS A 225 -23.02 -6.07 4.91
C CYS A 225 -21.51 -6.02 5.24
N PRO A 226 -21.14 -6.20 6.53
CA PRO A 226 -19.74 -6.17 6.95
C PRO A 226 -18.98 -7.43 6.47
N SER A 227 -17.66 -7.31 6.31
CA SER A 227 -16.80 -8.39 5.79
C SER A 227 -16.89 -9.71 6.56
N GLY A 228 -17.12 -9.69 7.88
CA GLY A 228 -17.28 -10.90 8.69
C GLY A 228 -18.61 -11.65 8.49
N LYS A 229 -19.62 -11.00 7.89
CA LYS A 229 -20.92 -11.58 7.53
C LYS A 229 -21.38 -10.95 6.21
N PRO A 230 -20.78 -11.30 5.08
CA PRO A 230 -20.84 -10.47 3.88
C PRO A 230 -22.13 -10.63 3.07
N TYR A 231 -23.06 -11.51 3.45
CA TYR A 231 -24.26 -11.78 2.65
C TYR A 231 -25.53 -11.40 3.38
N TYR A 232 -26.47 -10.71 2.73
CA TYR A 232 -27.77 -10.42 3.32
C TYR A 232 -28.76 -11.58 3.11
N ASP A 233 -29.30 -12.11 4.21
CA ASP A 233 -30.37 -13.11 4.19
C ASP A 233 -31.73 -12.45 4.45
N SER A 234 -32.61 -12.49 3.46
CA SER A 234 -33.98 -11.96 3.57
C SER A 234 -34.89 -12.78 4.49
N ALA A 235 -34.61 -14.06 4.73
CA ALA A 235 -35.41 -14.90 5.62
C ALA A 235 -35.22 -14.51 7.09
N THR A 236 -33.97 -14.22 7.47
CA THR A 236 -33.62 -13.75 8.82
C THR A 236 -33.54 -12.22 8.93
N SER A 237 -33.64 -11.51 7.81
CA SER A 237 -33.47 -10.06 7.68
C SER A 237 -32.14 -9.52 8.22
N ARG A 238 -31.06 -10.29 8.06
CA ARG A 238 -29.74 -9.99 8.66
C ARG A 238 -28.59 -10.40 7.75
N CYS A 239 -27.44 -9.77 7.97
CA CYS A 239 -26.19 -10.19 7.36
C CYS A 239 -25.67 -11.49 7.99
N VAL A 240 -25.30 -12.46 7.16
CA VAL A 240 -24.83 -13.81 7.50
C VAL A 240 -23.49 -14.13 6.83
N ALA A 241 -22.76 -15.10 7.39
CA ALA A 241 -21.45 -15.51 6.88
C ALA A 241 -21.55 -16.44 5.66
N THR A 242 -22.59 -17.27 5.60
CA THR A 242 -22.82 -18.22 4.51
C THR A 242 -23.73 -17.62 3.46
N LYS A 243 -23.37 -17.74 2.18
CA LYS A 243 -24.18 -17.25 1.06
C LYS A 243 -25.57 -17.92 1.06
N PRO A 244 -26.67 -17.17 1.21
CA PRO A 244 -28.02 -17.71 1.15
C PRO A 244 -28.36 -18.25 -0.24
N SER A 245 -29.30 -19.20 -0.35
CA SER A 245 -29.73 -19.77 -1.63
C SER A 245 -30.71 -18.89 -2.43
N ASN A 246 -31.31 -17.89 -1.79
CA ASN A 246 -32.09 -16.81 -2.40
C ASN A 246 -31.18 -15.68 -2.96
N CYS A 247 -29.93 -16.05 -3.23
CA CYS A 247 -28.78 -15.32 -3.69
C CYS A 247 -27.85 -16.34 -4.43
#